data_AF-R5NQP0-F1
#
_entry.id   AF-R5NQP0-F1
#
_cell.length_a   1.000
_cell.length_b   1.000
_cell.length_c   1.000
_cell.angle_alpha   90.00
_cell.angle_beta   90.00
_cell.angle_gamma   90.00
#
_symmetry.space_group_name_H-M   'P 1'
#
loop_
_entity.id
_entity.type
_entity.pdbx_description
1 polymer ?
#
loop_
_entity_poly.entity_id
_entity_poly.type
_entity_poly.pdbx_seq_one_letter_code
_entity_poly.pdbx_strand_id
1 'polypeptide(L)'
;MDKIIAFIENDSELMKLQMVYPSGRDNTTSSVYFVNTETSEVYVVYCGNYIAGNYEYKDEDGNINSNSKWISNMKGAVECDTVEQKLAVEFYNNAISAARNVLNNEDGDIDITVCGHSTGGNQAQYVTIAYEKSQGENYSQNNDVDRCVSFDGQGFSNEFITKYYNDIQKRSNKITSYEPTLSYVGSLLNSIPGAKRKYIHLGNTEAFGIGIHMPAEMLDENGGFKK
;
A
#
# COMPACT_ATOMS: atom_id res chain seq x y z
N MET A 1 8.41 -12.21 -16.29
CA MET A 1 7.30 -11.28 -16.57
C MET A 1 6.17 -12.01 -17.28
N ASP A 2 6.47 -12.80 -18.31
CA ASP A 2 5.51 -13.58 -19.11
C ASP A 2 4.56 -14.49 -18.32
N LYS A 3 5.03 -15.14 -17.25
CA LYS A 3 4.18 -15.99 -16.40
C LYS A 3 3.13 -15.21 -15.59
N ILE A 4 3.48 -14.02 -15.08
CA ILE A 4 2.53 -13.19 -14.30
C ILE A 4 1.41 -12.68 -15.22
N ILE A 5 1.79 -12.24 -16.42
CA ILE A 5 0.82 -11.83 -17.44
C ILE A 5 -0.10 -13.01 -17.78
N ALA A 6 0.46 -14.20 -18.01
CA ALA A 6 -0.35 -15.39 -18.27
C ALA A 6 -1.28 -15.76 -17.10
N PHE A 7 -0.87 -15.57 -15.84
CA PHE A 7 -1.78 -15.79 -14.69
C PHE A 7 -2.95 -14.81 -14.69
N ILE A 8 -2.68 -13.53 -14.96
CA ILE A 8 -3.72 -12.51 -15.06
C ILE A 8 -4.67 -12.84 -16.22
N GLU A 9 -4.15 -13.14 -17.41
CA GLU A 9 -4.94 -13.45 -18.60
C GLU A 9 -5.84 -14.70 -18.43
N ASN A 10 -5.43 -15.64 -17.58
CA ASN A 10 -6.20 -16.86 -17.30
C ASN A 10 -7.14 -16.73 -16.08
N ASP A 11 -7.13 -15.59 -15.38
CA ASP A 11 -8.00 -15.34 -14.23
C ASP A 11 -9.17 -14.42 -14.63
N SER A 12 -10.37 -14.99 -14.70
CA SER A 12 -11.56 -14.28 -15.15
C SER A 12 -11.98 -13.13 -14.24
N GLU A 13 -11.59 -13.15 -12.95
CA GLU A 13 -11.91 -12.07 -12.02
C GLU A 13 -10.90 -10.93 -12.14
N LEU A 14 -9.60 -11.24 -12.26
CA LEU A 14 -8.58 -10.21 -12.51
C LEU A 14 -8.80 -9.50 -13.84
N MET A 15 -9.25 -10.22 -14.88
CA MET A 15 -9.54 -9.63 -16.19
C MET A 15 -10.75 -8.68 -16.21
N LYS A 16 -11.56 -8.65 -15.15
CA LYS A 16 -12.67 -7.68 -15.01
C LYS A 16 -12.22 -6.36 -14.38
N LEU A 17 -11.01 -6.30 -13.81
CA LEU A 17 -10.50 -5.11 -13.15
C LEU A 17 -10.20 -4.00 -14.17
N GLN A 18 -10.86 -2.86 -13.98
CA GLN A 18 -10.63 -1.66 -14.77
C GLN A 18 -9.70 -0.73 -14.02
N MET A 19 -8.58 -0.33 -14.62
CA MET A 19 -7.75 0.75 -14.08
C MET A 19 -8.44 2.08 -14.34
N VAL A 20 -8.68 2.88 -13.29
CA VAL A 20 -9.46 4.12 -13.42
C VAL A 20 -8.65 5.38 -13.03
N TYR A 21 -7.64 5.29 -12.16
CA TYR A 21 -6.72 6.40 -11.81
C TYR A 21 -5.31 5.87 -11.54
N PRO A 22 -4.26 6.66 -11.86
CA PRO A 22 -4.28 8.00 -12.47
C PRO A 22 -4.92 8.03 -13.87
N SER A 23 -5.82 8.98 -14.10
CA SER A 23 -6.20 9.33 -15.47
C SER A 23 -4.92 9.75 -16.18
N GLY A 24 -4.69 9.34 -17.44
CA GLY A 24 -3.39 9.35 -18.14
C GLY A 24 -2.62 10.68 -18.28
N ARG A 25 -2.95 11.71 -17.50
CA ARG A 25 -2.22 12.97 -17.32
C ARG A 25 -1.47 13.07 -15.98
N ASP A 26 -1.74 12.21 -14.99
CA ASP A 26 -1.01 12.23 -13.72
C ASP A 26 0.19 11.28 -13.79
N ASN A 27 1.38 11.88 -13.90
CA ASN A 27 2.68 11.19 -13.89
C ASN A 27 3.42 11.34 -12.55
N THR A 28 2.74 11.89 -11.54
CA THR A 28 3.35 12.22 -10.23
C THR A 28 3.33 11.03 -9.28
N THR A 29 2.52 10.02 -9.58
CA THR A 29 2.38 8.80 -8.79
C THR A 29 2.56 7.56 -9.65
N SER A 30 3.29 6.57 -9.13
CA SER A 30 3.34 5.23 -9.70
C SER A 30 2.19 4.34 -9.20
N SER A 31 1.42 4.82 -8.22
CA SER A 31 0.27 4.10 -7.65
C SER A 31 -0.90 4.12 -8.61
N VAL A 32 -1.69 3.05 -8.57
CA VAL A 32 -2.85 2.86 -9.44
C VAL A 32 -4.03 2.41 -8.62
N TYR A 33 -5.24 2.56 -9.13
CA TYR A 33 -6.38 1.86 -8.56
C TYR A 33 -7.23 1.18 -9.63
N PHE A 34 -7.86 0.09 -9.21
CA PHE A 34 -8.73 -0.73 -10.03
C PHE A 34 -10.13 -0.79 -9.43
N VAL A 35 -11.13 -0.95 -10.30
CA VAL A 35 -12.52 -1.18 -9.93
C VAL A 35 -13.02 -2.43 -10.64
N ASN A 36 -13.71 -3.30 -9.91
CA ASN A 36 -14.61 -4.28 -10.51
C ASN A 36 -16.04 -3.71 -10.49
N THR A 37 -16.53 -3.29 -11.66
CA THR A 37 -17.86 -2.67 -11.77
C THR A 37 -19.02 -3.64 -11.57
N GLU A 38 -18.77 -4.96 -11.62
CA GLU A 38 -19.80 -5.97 -11.37
C GLU A 38 -20.02 -6.22 -9.88
N THR A 39 -18.97 -6.06 -9.06
CA THR A 39 -18.97 -6.41 -7.64
C THR A 39 -18.83 -5.21 -6.71
N SER A 40 -18.55 -4.01 -7.24
CA SER A 40 -18.20 -2.82 -6.45
C SER A 40 -16.94 -2.96 -5.59
N GLU A 41 -16.06 -3.90 -5.93
CA GLU A 41 -14.74 -4.02 -5.30
C GLU A 41 -13.77 -2.95 -5.85
N VAL A 42 -13.05 -2.30 -4.94
CA VAL A 42 -12.06 -1.26 -5.24
C VAL A 42 -10.70 -1.68 -4.71
N TYR A 43 -9.68 -1.60 -5.56
CA TYR A 43 -8.30 -1.93 -5.21
C TYR A 43 -7.42 -0.70 -5.35
N VAL A 44 -6.94 -0.14 -4.24
CA VAL A 44 -5.97 0.97 -4.23
C VAL A 44 -4.57 0.38 -4.04
N VAL A 45 -3.75 0.49 -5.09
CA VAL A 45 -2.43 -0.17 -5.14
C VAL A 45 -1.33 0.88 -5.08
N TYR A 46 -0.63 0.91 -3.95
CA TYR A 46 0.53 1.76 -3.74
C TYR A 46 1.79 1.10 -4.29
N CYS A 47 2.38 1.72 -5.29
CA CYS A 47 3.64 1.25 -5.86
C CYS A 47 4.80 1.65 -4.96
N GLY A 48 5.58 0.67 -4.53
CA GLY A 48 6.84 0.89 -3.84
C GLY A 48 7.85 1.67 -4.70
N ASN A 49 8.83 2.27 -4.05
CA ASN A 49 9.82 3.09 -4.70
C ASN A 49 10.87 2.25 -5.47
N TYR A 50 10.63 1.96 -6.76
CA TYR A 50 11.58 1.19 -7.59
C TYR A 50 12.54 2.00 -8.47
N ILE A 51 12.32 3.31 -8.65
CA ILE A 51 13.24 4.13 -9.45
C ILE A 51 14.51 4.39 -8.62
N ALA A 52 15.70 3.98 -9.08
CA ALA A 52 16.98 4.22 -8.41
C ALA A 52 17.47 5.69 -8.45
N GLY A 53 16.56 6.66 -8.64
CA GLY A 53 16.84 8.08 -8.81
C GLY A 53 16.06 8.94 -7.82
N ASN A 54 16.44 10.21 -7.73
CA ASN A 54 15.69 11.20 -6.95
C ASN A 54 14.28 11.36 -7.54
N TYR A 55 13.28 11.52 -6.68
CA TYR A 55 11.95 11.96 -7.10
C TYR A 55 11.66 13.32 -6.48
N GLU A 56 10.86 14.09 -7.19
CA GLU A 56 10.42 15.41 -6.75
C GLU A 56 9.04 15.28 -6.11
N TYR A 57 8.84 15.88 -4.95
CA TYR A 57 7.53 16.02 -4.32
C TYR A 57 7.31 17.45 -3.86
N LYS A 58 6.04 17.85 -3.79
CA LYS A 58 5.63 19.16 -3.30
C LYS A 58 5.26 19.05 -1.83
N ASP A 59 5.86 19.89 -0.97
CA ASP A 59 5.53 19.91 0.47
C ASP A 59 4.29 20.77 0.77
N GLU A 60 3.92 20.86 2.05
CA GLU A 60 2.75 21.60 2.55
C GLU A 60 2.82 23.11 2.24
N ASP A 61 4.03 23.66 2.09
CA ASP A 61 4.28 25.06 1.74
C ASP A 61 4.36 25.27 0.21
N GLY A 62 4.24 24.20 -0.56
CA GLY A 62 4.26 24.22 -2.01
C GLY A 62 5.65 24.18 -2.63
N ASN A 63 6.70 23.90 -1.87
CA ASN A 63 8.07 23.81 -2.38
C ASN A 63 8.32 22.45 -3.03
N ILE A 64 9.03 22.47 -4.15
CA ILE A 64 9.48 21.25 -4.84
C ILE A 64 10.77 20.78 -4.16
N ASN A 65 10.72 19.60 -3.56
CA ASN A 65 11.83 18.96 -2.86
C ASN A 65 12.29 17.72 -3.63
N SER A 66 13.60 17.48 -3.66
CA SER A 66 14.21 16.29 -4.28
C SER A 66 14.87 15.45 -3.21
N ASN A 67 14.50 14.16 -3.10
CA ASN A 67 15.00 13.31 -2.02
C ASN A 67 15.55 11.98 -2.56
N SER A 68 16.62 11.49 -1.93
CA SER A 68 17.12 10.15 -2.21
C SER A 68 16.30 9.13 -1.39
N LYS A 69 15.91 8.03 -2.02
CA LYS A 69 14.82 7.16 -1.54
C LYS A 69 15.10 6.43 -0.23
N TRP A 70 16.37 6.11 0.06
CA TRP A 70 16.77 5.53 1.33
C TRP A 70 16.72 6.54 2.50
N ILE A 71 16.89 7.84 2.22
CA ILE A 71 16.72 8.89 3.24
C ILE A 71 15.24 9.00 3.63
N SER A 72 14.30 8.82 2.71
CA SER A 72 12.86 8.77 3.03
C SER A 72 12.52 7.59 3.97
N ASN A 73 13.07 6.39 3.71
CA ASN A 73 12.91 5.26 4.63
C ASN A 73 13.50 5.54 6.04
N MET A 74 14.57 6.33 6.14
CA MET A 74 15.13 6.76 7.44
C MET A 74 14.30 7.89 8.10
N LYS A 75 13.62 8.75 7.32
CA LYS A 75 12.67 9.73 7.84
C LYS A 75 11.50 9.05 8.56
N GLY A 76 10.98 7.94 8.02
CA GLY A 76 9.96 7.13 8.69
C GLY A 76 10.38 6.59 10.06
N ALA A 77 11.68 6.59 10.39
CA ALA A 77 12.19 6.22 11.70
C ALA A 77 12.06 7.34 12.75
N VAL A 78 12.01 8.60 12.32
CA VAL A 78 12.08 9.80 13.19
C VAL A 78 10.88 10.73 13.03
N GLU A 79 10.08 10.56 11.98
CA GLU A 79 8.86 11.30 11.74
C GLU A 79 7.63 10.46 12.12
N CYS A 80 6.64 11.11 12.72
CA CYS A 80 5.37 10.47 13.04
C CYS A 80 4.51 10.29 11.78
N ASP A 81 4.40 11.32 10.95
CA ASP A 81 3.70 11.30 9.67
C ASP A 81 4.60 11.92 8.62
N THR A 82 5.12 11.09 7.72
CA THR A 82 5.92 11.54 6.59
C THR A 82 5.05 12.23 5.54
N VAL A 83 5.65 13.06 4.71
CA VAL A 83 4.95 13.71 3.58
C VAL A 83 4.37 12.65 2.63
N GLU A 84 5.12 11.59 2.36
CA GLU A 84 4.73 10.50 1.48
C GLU A 84 3.53 9.70 2.00
N GLN A 85 3.39 9.58 3.32
CA GLN A 85 2.24 8.96 3.98
C GLN A 85 0.99 9.85 3.88
N LYS A 86 1.13 11.17 4.05
CA LYS A 86 0.03 12.12 3.85
C LYS A 86 -0.45 12.14 2.40
N LEU A 87 0.49 12.15 1.44
CA LEU A 87 0.18 12.04 0.01
C LEU A 87 -0.52 10.72 -0.33
N ALA A 88 -0.22 9.62 0.38
CA ALA A 88 -0.93 8.36 0.19
C ALA A 88 -2.41 8.45 0.59
N VAL A 89 -2.75 9.21 1.63
CA VAL A 89 -4.14 9.50 2.02
C VAL A 89 -4.83 10.39 0.99
N GLU A 90 -4.13 11.39 0.44
CA GLU A 90 -4.68 12.21 -0.65
C GLU A 90 -4.99 11.37 -1.89
N PHE A 91 -4.04 10.53 -2.30
CA PHE A 91 -4.24 9.57 -3.39
C PHE A 91 -5.43 8.64 -3.11
N TYR A 92 -5.56 8.13 -1.88
CA TYR A 92 -6.70 7.31 -1.47
C TYR A 92 -8.03 8.03 -1.70
N ASN A 93 -8.16 9.25 -1.19
CA ASN A 93 -9.37 10.05 -1.35
C ASN A 93 -9.72 10.27 -2.82
N ASN A 94 -8.74 10.63 -3.65
CA ASN A 94 -8.94 10.82 -5.09
C ASN A 94 -9.39 9.51 -5.78
N ALA A 95 -8.77 8.39 -5.42
CA ALA A 95 -9.13 7.07 -5.94
C ALA A 95 -10.56 6.67 -5.55
N ILE A 96 -10.95 6.87 -4.29
CA ILE A 96 -12.31 6.56 -3.81
C ILE A 96 -13.34 7.46 -4.49
N SER A 97 -13.10 8.76 -4.60
CA SER A 97 -14.00 9.66 -5.32
C SER A 97 -14.19 9.26 -6.79
N ALA A 98 -13.11 8.87 -7.46
CA ALA A 98 -13.18 8.39 -8.84
C ALA A 98 -13.90 7.02 -8.94
N ALA A 99 -13.68 6.12 -7.98
CA ALA A 99 -14.36 4.82 -7.92
C ALA A 99 -15.87 4.99 -7.82
N ARG A 100 -16.31 5.86 -6.89
CA ARG A 100 -17.73 6.17 -6.68
C ARG A 100 -18.39 6.76 -7.92
N ASN A 101 -17.69 7.61 -8.66
CA ASN A 101 -18.17 8.14 -9.93
C ASN A 101 -18.38 7.01 -10.96
N VAL A 102 -17.37 6.16 -11.18
CA VAL A 102 -17.47 5.04 -12.14
C VAL A 102 -18.56 4.03 -11.74
N LEU A 103 -18.71 3.77 -10.44
CA LEU A 103 -19.74 2.88 -9.92
C LEU A 103 -21.14 3.52 -9.86
N ASN A 104 -21.26 4.83 -10.11
CA ASN A 104 -22.47 5.61 -9.85
C ASN A 104 -23.03 5.34 -8.44
N ASN A 105 -22.13 5.37 -7.45
CA ASN A 105 -22.37 4.95 -6.08
C ASN A 105 -21.78 5.95 -5.08
N GLU A 106 -22.44 7.11 -4.92
CA GLU A 106 -21.94 8.22 -4.10
C GLU A 106 -21.82 7.87 -2.61
N ASP A 107 -22.84 7.25 -2.02
CA ASP A 107 -22.90 6.99 -0.57
C ASP A 107 -23.09 5.53 -0.21
N GLY A 108 -23.19 4.63 -1.20
CA GLY A 108 -23.38 3.20 -0.92
C GLY A 108 -22.09 2.49 -0.56
N ASP A 109 -22.27 1.23 -0.21
CA ASP A 109 -21.20 0.33 0.23
C ASP A 109 -20.30 -0.05 -0.96
N ILE A 110 -19.00 -0.08 -0.72
CA ILE A 110 -17.97 -0.53 -1.65
C ILE A 110 -16.92 -1.30 -0.86
N ASP A 111 -16.42 -2.40 -1.40
CA ASP A 111 -15.41 -3.22 -0.73
C ASP A 111 -14.02 -2.69 -1.08
N ILE A 112 -13.34 -2.04 -0.12
CA ILE A 112 -12.07 -1.35 -0.36
C ILE A 112 -10.89 -2.20 0.11
N THR A 113 -10.07 -2.62 -0.84
CA THR A 113 -8.75 -3.22 -0.58
C THR A 113 -7.64 -2.23 -0.88
N VAL A 114 -6.81 -1.93 0.12
CA VAL A 114 -5.54 -1.23 -0.09
C VAL A 114 -4.39 -2.24 -0.08
N CYS A 115 -3.44 -2.09 -0.98
CA CYS A 115 -2.26 -2.96 -0.98
C CYS A 115 -1.03 -2.25 -1.51
N GLY A 116 0.13 -2.83 -1.24
CA GLY A 116 1.39 -2.31 -1.77
C GLY A 116 2.59 -3.11 -1.31
N HIS A 117 3.72 -2.86 -1.97
CA HIS A 117 5.01 -3.47 -1.64
C HIS A 117 6.02 -2.44 -1.17
N SER A 118 6.94 -2.80 -0.26
CA SER A 118 8.02 -1.93 0.21
C SER A 118 7.46 -0.64 0.83
N THR A 119 7.89 0.55 0.37
CA THR A 119 7.26 1.82 0.76
C THR A 119 5.75 1.84 0.48
N GLY A 120 5.28 1.19 -0.58
CA GLY A 120 3.85 1.08 -0.86
C GLY A 120 3.11 0.22 0.18
N GLY A 121 3.78 -0.80 0.74
CA GLY A 121 3.24 -1.58 1.86
C GLY A 121 3.15 -0.77 3.14
N ASN A 122 4.09 0.15 3.37
CA ASN A 122 4.00 1.13 4.46
C ASN A 122 2.81 2.09 4.23
N GLN A 123 2.67 2.65 3.03
CA GLN A 123 1.57 3.56 2.67
C GLN A 123 0.20 2.89 2.81
N ALA A 124 0.05 1.65 2.35
CA ALA A 124 -1.19 0.89 2.52
C ALA A 124 -1.55 0.71 4.01
N GLN A 125 -0.58 0.34 4.84
CA GLN A 125 -0.77 0.23 6.30
C GLN A 125 -1.09 1.59 6.93
N TYR A 126 -0.38 2.65 6.52
CA TYR A 126 -0.59 4.00 7.03
C TYR A 126 -2.01 4.47 6.77
N VAL A 127 -2.48 4.39 5.52
CA VAL A 127 -3.83 4.78 5.14
C VAL A 127 -4.85 3.99 5.96
N THR A 128 -4.65 2.67 6.08
CA THR A 128 -5.55 1.82 6.89
C THR A 128 -5.67 2.29 8.33
N ILE A 129 -4.59 2.77 8.96
CA ILE A 129 -4.61 3.19 10.37
C ILE A 129 -5.02 4.66 10.52
N ALA A 130 -4.45 5.54 9.72
CA ALA A 130 -4.52 6.98 9.90
C ALA A 130 -5.75 7.62 9.25
N TYR A 131 -6.49 6.90 8.38
CA TYR A 131 -7.56 7.47 7.57
C TYR A 131 -8.60 8.24 8.40
N GLU A 132 -9.27 7.60 9.37
CA GLU A 132 -10.30 8.28 10.20
C GLU A 132 -9.78 9.57 10.83
N LYS A 133 -8.63 9.49 11.49
CA LYS A 133 -8.02 10.64 12.15
C LYS A 133 -7.62 11.74 11.16
N SER A 134 -7.19 11.37 9.96
CA SER A 134 -6.83 12.33 8.90
C SER A 134 -8.04 13.06 8.31
N GLN A 135 -9.20 12.41 8.26
CA GLN A 135 -10.43 13.00 7.71
C GLN A 135 -11.17 13.87 8.74
N GLY A 136 -11.05 13.57 10.04
CA GLY A 136 -11.73 14.32 11.09
C GLY A 136 -13.24 14.28 10.92
N GLU A 137 -13.90 15.44 10.84
CA GLU A 137 -15.35 15.55 10.64
C GLU A 137 -15.81 15.04 9.27
N ASN A 138 -14.90 14.95 8.29
CA ASN A 138 -15.21 14.42 6.95
C ASN A 138 -15.10 12.90 6.86
N TYR A 139 -14.80 12.22 7.96
CA TYR A 139 -14.71 10.76 7.96
C TYR A 139 -16.06 10.12 7.61
N SER A 140 -16.04 9.26 6.59
CA SER A 140 -17.16 8.39 6.23
C SER A 140 -16.75 6.94 6.41
N GLN A 141 -17.58 6.17 7.14
CA GLN A 141 -17.36 4.73 7.30
C GLN A 141 -17.43 3.98 5.96
N ASN A 142 -18.23 4.46 5.01
CA ASN A 142 -18.35 3.84 3.68
C ASN A 142 -17.10 4.07 2.82
N ASN A 143 -16.18 4.93 3.27
CA ASN A 143 -14.86 5.14 2.67
C ASN A 143 -13.74 4.53 3.52
N ASP A 144 -14.03 3.83 4.62
CA ASP A 144 -12.99 3.21 5.44
C ASP A 144 -12.42 1.98 4.71
N VAL A 145 -11.14 1.68 4.94
CA VAL A 145 -10.49 0.52 4.31
C VAL A 145 -11.10 -0.76 4.88
N ASP A 146 -11.48 -1.73 4.05
CA ASP A 146 -11.96 -3.04 4.55
C ASP A 146 -10.83 -4.04 4.73
N ARG A 147 -9.88 -4.03 3.79
CA ARG A 147 -8.77 -4.98 3.74
C ARG A 147 -7.47 -4.30 3.35
N CYS A 148 -6.41 -4.64 4.08
CA CYS A 148 -5.06 -4.18 3.78
C CYS A 148 -4.12 -5.37 3.59
N VAL A 149 -3.46 -5.40 2.42
CA VAL A 149 -2.45 -6.41 2.10
C VAL A 149 -1.10 -5.74 1.87
N SER A 150 -0.18 -5.93 2.80
CA SER A 150 1.18 -5.38 2.71
C SER A 150 2.15 -6.48 2.30
N PHE A 151 2.99 -6.21 1.30
CA PHE A 151 4.08 -7.08 0.90
C PHE A 151 5.40 -6.45 1.32
N ASP A 152 6.09 -7.10 2.26
CA ASP A 152 7.40 -6.68 2.76
C ASP A 152 7.51 -5.17 3.05
N GLY A 153 6.44 -4.60 3.62
CA GLY A 153 6.31 -3.17 3.83
C GLY A 153 7.10 -2.71 5.06
N GLN A 154 7.74 -1.55 4.95
CA GLN A 154 8.44 -0.93 6.07
C GLN A 154 7.47 -0.64 7.24
N GLY A 155 7.95 -0.79 8.48
CA GLY A 155 7.24 -0.42 9.71
C GLY A 155 7.22 1.09 9.99
N PHE A 156 6.95 1.46 11.24
CA PHE A 156 6.69 2.84 11.67
C PHE A 156 7.52 3.26 12.88
N SER A 157 7.70 4.57 13.06
CA SER A 157 8.33 5.17 14.25
C SER A 157 7.52 4.90 15.53
N ASN A 158 8.16 5.03 16.69
CA ASN A 158 7.48 4.91 17.99
C ASN A 158 6.44 6.01 18.18
N GLU A 159 6.72 7.20 17.64
CA GLU A 159 5.85 8.36 17.64
C GLU A 159 4.55 8.05 16.90
N PHE A 160 4.63 7.40 15.73
CA PHE A 160 3.44 6.94 15.00
C PHE A 160 2.62 5.95 15.82
N ILE A 161 3.26 4.90 16.36
CA ILE A 161 2.58 3.88 17.18
C ILE A 161 1.88 4.52 18.39
N THR A 162 2.50 5.52 19.00
CA THR A 162 1.94 6.26 20.12
C THR A 162 0.78 7.17 19.69
N LYS A 163 0.94 7.95 18.62
CA LYS A 163 -0.08 8.89 18.11
C LYS A 163 -1.35 8.17 17.67
N TYR A 164 -1.21 7.00 17.05
CA TYR A 164 -2.30 6.22 16.46
C TYR A 164 -2.69 5.00 17.30
N TYR A 165 -2.30 4.94 18.57
CA TYR A 165 -2.55 3.78 19.44
C TYR A 165 -4.01 3.29 19.38
N ASN A 166 -4.99 4.18 19.53
CA ASN A 166 -6.41 3.82 19.50
C ASN A 166 -6.86 3.34 18.11
N ASP A 167 -6.39 4.01 17.05
CA ASP A 167 -6.71 3.64 15.67
C ASP A 167 -6.13 2.27 15.31
N ILE A 168 -4.92 1.97 15.78
CA ILE A 168 -4.26 0.66 15.65
C ILE A 168 -5.10 -0.43 16.32
N GLN A 169 -5.59 -0.21 17.55
CA GLN A 169 -6.44 -1.19 18.22
C GLN A 169 -7.75 -1.44 17.45
N LYS A 170 -8.32 -0.41 16.83
CA LYS A 170 -9.58 -0.49 16.08
C LYS A 170 -9.42 -1.15 14.70
N ARG A 171 -8.25 -1.02 14.05
CA ARG A 171 -8.10 -1.31 12.62
C ARG A 171 -7.01 -2.30 12.24
N SER A 172 -6.10 -2.65 13.15
CA SER A 172 -4.99 -3.56 12.84
C SER A 172 -5.43 -4.94 12.34
N ASN A 173 -6.62 -5.41 12.74
CA ASN A 173 -7.23 -6.65 12.28
C ASN A 173 -7.52 -6.67 10.76
N LYS A 174 -7.59 -5.50 10.11
CA LYS A 174 -7.76 -5.35 8.66
C LYS A 174 -6.47 -5.62 7.88
N ILE A 175 -5.32 -5.62 8.56
CA ILE A 175 -3.99 -5.71 7.95
C ILE A 175 -3.49 -7.15 7.96
N THR A 176 -3.08 -7.64 6.78
CA THR A 176 -2.23 -8.82 6.63
C THR A 176 -0.94 -8.44 5.91
N SER A 177 0.19 -8.61 6.59
CA SER A 177 1.54 -8.44 6.02
C SER A 177 2.13 -9.79 5.62
N TYR A 178 2.60 -9.89 4.38
CA TYR A 178 3.37 -11.00 3.85
C TYR A 178 4.84 -10.57 3.77
N GLU A 179 5.71 -11.25 4.53
CA GLU A 179 7.11 -10.86 4.71
C GLU A 179 8.02 -12.04 4.35
N PRO A 180 9.11 -11.85 3.60
CA PRO A 180 10.14 -12.88 3.46
C PRO A 180 10.78 -13.13 4.82
N THR A 181 11.09 -14.38 5.16
CA THR A 181 11.70 -14.74 6.46
C THR A 181 13.04 -14.04 6.75
N LEU A 182 13.74 -13.56 5.71
CA LEU A 182 15.06 -12.94 5.81
C LEU A 182 15.07 -11.47 5.40
N SER A 183 13.91 -10.85 5.17
CA SER A 183 13.90 -9.46 4.67
C SER A 183 14.37 -8.47 5.72
N TYR A 184 15.28 -7.60 5.28
CA TYR A 184 15.66 -6.42 6.03
C TYR A 184 14.54 -5.38 6.05
N VAL A 185 13.76 -5.25 4.97
CA VAL A 185 12.81 -4.13 4.82
C VAL A 185 11.58 -4.29 5.71
N GLY A 186 10.94 -5.46 5.73
CA GLY A 186 9.83 -5.73 6.67
C GLY A 186 10.24 -5.68 8.14
N SER A 187 11.54 -5.89 8.42
CA SER A 187 12.12 -5.78 9.77
C SER A 187 12.54 -4.35 10.15
N LEU A 188 12.47 -3.38 9.22
CA LEU A 188 12.78 -1.99 9.52
C LEU A 188 11.63 -1.37 10.33
N LEU A 189 11.98 -0.78 11.48
CA LEU A 189 11.07 -0.05 12.37
C LEU A 189 10.01 -0.94 13.04
N ASN A 190 9.03 -0.33 13.70
CA ASN A 190 8.00 -1.08 14.43
C ASN A 190 6.90 -1.54 13.49
N SER A 191 6.65 -2.85 13.44
CA SER A 191 5.43 -3.37 12.82
C SER A 191 4.19 -2.88 13.58
N ILE A 192 3.05 -2.78 12.90
CA ILE A 192 1.76 -2.43 13.52
C ILE A 192 1.34 -3.51 14.53
N PRO A 193 1.19 -3.19 15.83
CA PRO A 193 0.68 -4.13 16.82
C PRO A 193 -0.72 -4.65 16.45
N GLY A 194 -0.94 -5.95 16.58
CA GLY A 194 -2.22 -6.60 16.28
C GLY A 194 -2.43 -6.98 14.81
N ALA A 195 -1.60 -6.48 13.88
CA ALA A 195 -1.67 -6.86 12.47
C ALA A 195 -1.25 -8.32 12.26
N LYS A 196 -1.90 -9.01 11.33
CA LYS A 196 -1.56 -10.39 10.98
C LYS A 196 -0.26 -10.38 10.16
N ARG A 197 0.72 -11.20 10.55
CA ARG A 197 1.97 -11.38 9.80
C ARG A 197 2.12 -12.82 9.33
N LYS A 198 2.47 -12.99 8.06
CA LYS A 198 2.75 -14.28 7.42
C LYS A 198 4.14 -14.24 6.85
N TYR A 199 5.01 -15.10 7.36
CA TYR A 199 6.38 -15.21 6.87
C TYR A 199 6.45 -16.25 5.75
N ILE A 200 7.13 -15.89 4.65
CA ILE A 200 7.29 -16.73 3.46
C ILE A 200 8.75 -17.14 3.33
N HIS A 201 9.00 -18.44 3.30
CA HIS A 201 10.34 -18.97 3.09
C HIS A 201 10.66 -19.01 1.59
N LEU A 202 11.65 -18.22 1.16
CA LEU A 202 11.98 -18.10 -0.26
C LEU A 202 12.82 -19.27 -0.80
N GLY A 203 13.38 -20.11 0.08
CA GLY A 203 14.18 -21.30 -0.27
C GLY A 203 15.58 -21.01 -0.82
N ASN A 204 15.89 -19.77 -1.22
CA ASN A 204 17.21 -19.35 -1.66
C ASN A 204 17.91 -18.51 -0.59
N THR A 205 18.76 -19.15 0.22
CA THR A 205 19.55 -18.50 1.28
C THR A 205 20.74 -17.68 0.77
N GLU A 206 21.08 -17.78 -0.52
CA GLU A 206 22.17 -17.01 -1.14
C GLU A 206 21.69 -15.68 -1.71
N ALA A 207 20.38 -15.51 -1.91
CA ALA A 207 19.80 -14.22 -2.25
C ALA A 207 19.92 -13.28 -1.05
N PHE A 208 20.62 -12.15 -1.23
CA PHE A 208 20.79 -11.12 -0.23
C PHE A 208 20.38 -9.75 -0.79
N GLY A 209 19.81 -8.89 0.05
CA GLY A 209 19.42 -7.53 -0.34
C GLY A 209 18.18 -7.46 -1.23
N ILE A 210 18.29 -6.87 -2.43
CA ILE A 210 17.13 -6.58 -3.30
C ILE A 210 16.42 -7.86 -3.78
N GLY A 211 17.15 -8.97 -3.97
CA GLY A 211 16.59 -10.22 -4.47
C GLY A 211 15.55 -10.86 -3.56
N ILE A 212 15.70 -10.73 -2.23
CA ILE A 212 14.71 -11.22 -1.25
C ILE A 212 13.53 -10.26 -1.07
N HIS A 213 13.67 -9.01 -1.54
CA HIS A 213 12.69 -7.93 -1.42
C HIS A 213 11.83 -7.79 -2.70
N MET A 214 11.62 -8.89 -3.42
CA MET A 214 10.76 -8.92 -4.61
C MET A 214 9.49 -9.72 -4.31
N PRO A 215 8.28 -9.14 -4.45
CA PRO A 215 7.01 -9.85 -4.19
C PRO A 215 6.86 -11.11 -5.04
N ALA A 216 7.34 -11.09 -6.28
CA ALA A 216 7.25 -12.23 -7.18
C ALA A 216 8.02 -13.45 -6.66
N GLU A 217 9.08 -13.26 -5.88
CA GLU A 217 9.84 -14.35 -5.28
C GLU A 217 9.07 -15.06 -4.17
N MET A 218 8.02 -14.44 -3.62
CA MET A 218 7.13 -15.07 -2.65
C MET A 218 6.16 -16.08 -3.29
N LEU A 219 6.02 -16.05 -4.61
CA LEU A 219 5.07 -16.89 -5.34
C LEU A 219 5.74 -18.16 -5.87
N ASP A 220 5.02 -19.28 -5.81
CA ASP A 220 5.39 -20.53 -6.44
C ASP A 220 5.10 -20.51 -7.95
N GLU A 221 5.44 -21.61 -8.63
CA GLU A 221 5.27 -21.73 -10.07
C GLU A 221 3.82 -21.75 -10.55
N ASN A 222 2.85 -21.84 -9.63
CA ASN A 222 1.41 -21.82 -9.89
C ASN A 222 0.76 -20.49 -9.45
N GLY A 223 1.55 -19.52 -9.01
CA GLY A 223 1.05 -18.23 -8.51
C GLY A 223 0.53 -18.26 -7.07
N GLY A 224 0.67 -19.39 -6.35
CA GLY A 224 0.38 -19.49 -4.93
C GLY A 224 1.54 -18.96 -4.08
N PHE A 225 1.34 -18.71 -2.78
CA PHE A 225 2.46 -18.38 -1.89
C PHE A 225 3.34 -19.62 -1.64
N LYS A 226 4.67 -19.43 -1.70
CA LYS A 226 5.64 -20.43 -1.22
C LYS A 226 5.37 -20.77 0.25
N LYS A 227 5.63 -22.02 0.63
CA LYS A 227 5.47 -22.52 2.00
C LYS A 227 6.73 -22.33 2.82
#